data_AF-A0A9W7EWR1-F1
#
_entry.id   AF-A0A9W7EWR1-F1
#
_cell.length_a   1.000
_cell.length_b   1.000
_cell.length_c   1.000
_cell.angle_alpha   90.00
_cell.angle_beta   90.00
_cell.angle_gamma   90.00
#
_symmetry.space_group_name_H-M   'P 1'
#
loop_
_entity.id
_entity.type
_entity.pdbx_description
1 polymer ?
#
loop_
_entity_poly.entity_id
_entity_poly.type
_entity_poly.pdbx_seq_one_letter_code
_entity_poly.pdbx_strand_id
1 'polypeptide(L)'
;MVERNEEKAKENFSKEMEKMLNTDKFDLSHFISELDVGLSSWRAKAANLTGSNEDLKQLQDTKAMLESIQQVVGNKALNGRVLDRRSKIKIAAKAGKNVNDINVAVDSFMKMQSMHKWLKERQARGDPLPQSQEEAQQLMQMDMQNGKMGEESNESYIKQMKKKQKRLASKRR
;
A
#
# COMPACT_ATOMS: atom_id res chain seq x y z
N MET A 1 -17.46 -18.12 -16.75
CA MET A 1 -17.26 -17.59 -15.37
C MET A 1 -15.95 -16.82 -15.21
N VAL A 2 -14.86 -17.20 -15.91
CA VAL A 2 -13.54 -16.55 -15.81
C VAL A 2 -13.57 -15.12 -16.39
N GLU A 3 -14.12 -14.91 -17.59
CA GLU A 3 -14.21 -13.57 -18.22
C GLU A 3 -14.94 -12.53 -17.35
N ARG A 4 -16.05 -12.92 -16.72
CA ARG A 4 -16.84 -12.01 -15.85
C ARG A 4 -16.10 -11.60 -14.57
N ASN A 5 -15.12 -12.38 -14.12
CA ASN A 5 -14.28 -12.03 -12.98
C ASN A 5 -13.13 -11.10 -13.41
N GLU A 6 -12.57 -11.32 -14.60
CA GLU A 6 -11.50 -10.49 -15.16
C GLU A 6 -11.99 -9.08 -15.51
N GLU A 7 -13.19 -8.94 -16.10
CA GLU A 7 -13.79 -7.63 -16.37
C GLU A 7 -14.04 -6.84 -15.10
N LYS A 8 -14.55 -7.49 -14.04
CA LYS A 8 -14.74 -6.85 -12.73
C LYS A 8 -13.41 -6.44 -12.10
N ALA A 9 -12.36 -7.24 -12.26
CA ALA A 9 -11.03 -6.89 -11.76
C ALA A 9 -10.47 -5.66 -12.48
N LYS A 10 -10.62 -5.60 -13.81
CA LYS A 10 -10.24 -4.42 -14.62
C LYS A 10 -11.05 -3.19 -14.25
N GLU A 11 -12.37 -3.31 -14.09
CA GLU A 11 -13.23 -2.19 -13.71
C GLU A 11 -12.87 -1.64 -12.32
N ASN A 12 -12.63 -2.53 -11.35
CA ASN A 12 -12.19 -2.11 -10.02
C ASN A 12 -10.81 -1.44 -10.07
N PHE A 13 -9.88 -2.00 -10.85
CA PHE A 13 -8.55 -1.42 -11.03
C PHE A 13 -8.61 -0.02 -11.64
N SER A 14 -9.41 0.18 -12.70
CA SER A 14 -9.60 1.49 -13.32
C SER A 14 -10.18 2.51 -12.34
N LYS A 15 -11.16 2.12 -11.51
CA LYS A 15 -11.71 3.00 -10.46
C LYS A 15 -10.67 3.36 -9.40
N GLU A 16 -9.86 2.39 -8.97
CA GLU A 16 -8.78 2.61 -8.01
C GLU A 16 -7.73 3.59 -8.57
N MET A 17 -7.34 3.39 -9.83
CA MET A 17 -6.42 4.24 -10.58
C MET A 17 -6.93 5.68 -10.71
N GLU A 18 -8.19 5.85 -11.10
CA GLU A 18 -8.83 7.16 -11.24
C GLU A 18 -8.85 7.90 -9.90
N LYS A 19 -9.22 7.21 -8.82
CA LYS A 19 -9.16 7.79 -7.46
C LYS A 19 -7.75 8.24 -7.12
N MET A 20 -6.73 7.41 -7.34
CA MET A 20 -5.34 7.77 -7.04
C MET A 20 -4.87 8.98 -7.83
N LEU A 21 -5.21 9.07 -9.11
CA LEU A 21 -4.84 10.21 -9.97
C LEU A 21 -5.55 11.50 -9.54
N ASN A 22 -6.79 11.39 -9.06
CA ASN A 22 -7.57 12.53 -8.55
C ASN A 22 -7.17 12.94 -7.12
N THR A 23 -6.51 12.07 -6.37
CA THR A 23 -5.95 12.41 -5.06
C THR A 23 -4.68 13.24 -5.22
N ASP A 24 -4.67 14.46 -4.68
CA ASP A 24 -3.49 15.34 -4.75
C ASP A 24 -2.35 14.90 -3.83
N LYS A 25 -2.68 14.47 -2.60
CA LYS A 25 -1.70 14.07 -1.59
C LYS A 25 -2.10 12.74 -0.96
N PHE A 26 -1.25 11.73 -1.14
CA PHE A 26 -1.40 10.43 -0.53
C PHE A 26 -0.53 10.34 0.73
N ASP A 27 -1.07 10.80 1.85
CA ASP A 27 -0.43 10.72 3.17
C ASP A 27 -1.07 9.63 4.05
N LEU A 28 -0.51 9.45 5.25
CA LEU A 28 -0.98 8.43 6.19
C LEU A 28 -2.45 8.64 6.60
N SER A 29 -2.87 9.89 6.76
CA SER A 29 -4.26 10.24 7.08
C SER A 29 -5.21 9.80 5.96
N HIS A 30 -4.84 10.12 4.72
CA HIS A 30 -5.64 9.72 3.56
C HIS A 30 -5.73 8.19 3.47
N PHE A 31 -4.63 7.48 3.67
CA PHE A 31 -4.66 6.01 3.63
C PHE A 31 -5.52 5.39 4.74
N ILE A 32 -5.48 5.94 5.97
CA ILE A 32 -6.37 5.52 7.05
C ILE A 32 -7.83 5.76 6.67
N SER A 33 -8.15 6.89 6.04
CA SER A 33 -9.53 7.17 5.58
C SER A 33 -10.00 6.21 4.47
N GLU A 34 -9.11 5.80 3.56
CA GLU A 34 -9.45 4.79 2.55
C GLU A 34 -9.74 3.43 3.17
N LEU A 35 -9.01 3.05 4.23
CA LEU A 35 -9.33 1.84 5.01
C LEU A 35 -10.72 1.92 5.64
N ASP A 36 -11.15 3.09 6.11
CA ASP A 36 -12.50 3.29 6.64
C ASP A 36 -13.59 3.16 5.58
N VAL A 37 -13.34 3.65 4.37
CA VAL A 37 -14.25 3.44 3.23
C VAL A 37 -14.34 1.94 2.90
N GLY A 38 -13.21 1.22 2.93
CA GLY A 38 -13.17 -0.24 2.77
C GLY A 38 -13.99 -0.98 3.84
N LEU A 39 -13.84 -0.59 5.11
CA LEU A 39 -14.54 -1.17 6.25
C LEU A 39 -16.04 -0.82 6.30
N SER A 40 -16.44 0.30 5.72
CA SER A 40 -17.85 0.72 5.62
C SER A 40 -18.55 0.22 4.35
N SER A 41 -17.81 -0.42 3.44
CA SER A 41 -18.33 -0.95 2.18
C SER A 41 -19.41 -2.02 2.39
N TRP A 42 -20.31 -2.18 1.42
CA TRP A 42 -21.35 -3.21 1.46
C TRP A 42 -20.78 -4.64 1.54
N ARG A 43 -19.56 -4.87 1.03
CA ARG A 43 -18.83 -6.14 1.16
C ARG A 43 -18.44 -6.40 2.61
N ALA A 44 -18.02 -5.38 3.35
CA ALA A 44 -17.76 -5.50 4.78
C ALA A 44 -19.04 -5.77 5.57
N LYS A 45 -20.16 -5.14 5.18
CA LYS A 45 -21.48 -5.44 5.76
C LYS A 45 -21.92 -6.88 5.47
N ALA A 46 -21.64 -7.40 4.27
CA ALA A 46 -21.96 -8.78 3.87
C ALA A 46 -21.07 -9.84 4.54
N ALA A 47 -19.78 -9.56 4.73
CA ALA A 47 -18.85 -10.43 5.44
C ALA A 47 -19.25 -10.61 6.93
N ASN A 48 -19.69 -9.52 7.59
CA ASN A 48 -20.24 -9.58 8.94
C ASN A 48 -21.49 -10.46 9.07
N LEU A 49 -22.33 -10.52 8.02
CA LEU A 49 -23.55 -11.35 7.98
C LEU A 49 -23.26 -12.83 7.69
N THR A 50 -22.15 -13.14 7.02
CA THR A 50 -21.80 -14.50 6.56
C THR A 50 -20.72 -15.16 7.40
N GLY A 51 -20.19 -14.47 8.41
CA GLY A 51 -19.16 -14.99 9.32
C GLY A 51 -17.75 -15.06 8.73
N SER A 52 -17.55 -14.57 7.49
CA SER A 52 -16.24 -14.49 6.82
C SER A 52 -15.48 -13.23 7.26
N ASN A 53 -15.12 -13.16 8.54
CA ASN A 53 -14.63 -11.94 9.19
C ASN A 53 -13.11 -11.76 9.14
N GLU A 54 -12.35 -12.70 8.57
CA GLU A 54 -10.89 -12.68 8.66
C GLU A 54 -10.26 -11.50 7.89
N ASP A 55 -10.72 -11.23 6.67
CA ASP A 55 -10.25 -10.09 5.87
C ASP A 55 -10.63 -8.75 6.51
N LEU A 56 -11.81 -8.67 7.14
CA LEU A 56 -12.24 -7.47 7.86
C LEU A 56 -11.41 -7.22 9.11
N LYS A 57 -11.12 -8.28 9.86
CA LYS A 57 -10.27 -8.19 11.03
C LYS A 57 -8.86 -7.75 10.64
N GLN A 58 -8.31 -8.26 9.54
CA GLN A 58 -7.01 -7.83 9.03
C GLN A 58 -7.00 -6.35 8.62
N LEU A 59 -8.08 -5.86 7.98
CA LEU A 59 -8.25 -4.44 7.65
C LEU A 59 -8.33 -3.57 8.91
N GLN A 60 -9.12 -3.98 9.91
CA GLN A 60 -9.23 -3.29 11.20
C GLN A 60 -7.91 -3.25 11.95
N ASP A 61 -7.20 -4.39 12.02
CA ASP A 61 -5.89 -4.49 12.63
C ASP A 61 -4.89 -3.57 11.93
N THR A 62 -4.90 -3.55 10.59
CA THR A 62 -4.05 -2.66 9.79
C THR A 62 -4.35 -1.20 10.10
N LYS A 63 -5.63 -0.83 10.15
CA LYS A 63 -6.07 0.52 10.51
C LYS A 63 -5.54 0.92 11.90
N ALA A 64 -5.80 0.10 12.92
CA ALA A 64 -5.38 0.38 14.30
C ALA A 64 -3.85 0.52 14.43
N MET A 65 -3.09 -0.28 13.68
CA MET A 65 -1.63 -0.15 13.63
C MET A 65 -1.19 1.17 13.00
N LEU A 66 -1.82 1.60 11.90
CA LEU A 66 -1.51 2.86 11.23
C LEU A 66 -1.91 4.08 12.07
N GLU A 67 -3.05 4.05 12.76
CA GLU A 67 -3.45 5.08 13.73
C GLU A 67 -2.45 5.17 14.88
N SER A 68 -1.97 4.03 15.39
CA SER A 68 -0.94 4.00 16.42
C SER A 68 0.38 4.61 15.94
N ILE A 69 0.77 4.35 14.68
CA ILE A 69 1.92 5.00 14.05
C ILE A 69 1.68 6.51 13.97
N GLN A 70 0.53 6.93 13.46
CA GLN A 70 0.15 8.33 13.32
C GLN A 70 0.25 9.08 14.65
N GLN A 71 -0.20 8.48 15.75
CA GLN A 71 -0.16 9.09 17.07
C GLN A 71 1.24 9.18 17.67
N VAL A 72 2.17 8.28 17.30
CA VAL A 72 3.53 8.25 17.88
C VAL A 72 4.51 9.12 17.09
N VAL A 73 4.41 9.13 15.77
CA VAL A 73 5.38 9.83 14.90
C VAL A 73 4.75 10.91 14.01
N GLY A 74 3.41 11.01 13.94
CA GLY A 74 2.70 12.02 13.14
C GLY A 74 2.61 11.68 11.65
N ASN A 75 1.78 12.44 10.92
CA ASN A 75 1.48 12.21 9.50
C ASN A 75 2.71 12.28 8.57
N LYS A 76 3.68 13.14 8.87
CA LYS A 76 4.83 13.41 7.99
C LYS A 76 5.97 12.42 8.16
N ALA A 77 5.95 11.60 9.21
CA ALA A 77 7.10 10.78 9.56
C ALA A 77 7.26 9.52 8.71
N LEU A 78 6.23 9.12 7.96
CA LEU A 78 6.31 7.95 7.07
C LEU A 78 6.70 8.30 5.62
N ASN A 79 6.87 9.58 5.25
CA ASN A 79 7.32 9.97 3.91
C ASN A 79 8.80 9.56 3.70
N GLY A 80 9.04 8.32 3.28
CA GLY A 80 10.38 7.82 2.95
C GLY A 80 11.28 7.48 4.15
N ARG A 81 10.90 7.80 5.39
CA ARG A 81 11.73 7.54 6.57
C ARG A 81 11.46 6.16 7.18
N VAL A 82 12.56 5.50 7.53
CA VAL A 82 12.53 4.26 8.30
C VAL A 82 12.19 4.62 9.75
N LEU A 83 11.09 4.09 10.28
CA LEU A 83 10.79 4.19 11.71
C LEU A 83 11.98 3.67 12.53
N ASP A 84 12.44 4.45 13.50
CA ASP A 84 13.53 4.02 14.36
C ASP A 84 13.07 2.86 15.27
N ARG A 85 14.05 2.13 15.83
CA ARG A 85 13.76 0.98 16.70
C ARG A 85 12.93 1.38 17.92
N ARG A 86 13.16 2.55 18.51
CA ARG A 86 12.44 3.00 19.71
C ARG A 86 10.98 3.32 19.38
N SER A 87 10.69 3.97 18.26
CA SER A 87 9.32 4.26 17.82
C SER A 87 8.58 2.97 17.52
N LYS A 88 9.21 2.00 16.84
CA LYS A 88 8.58 0.70 16.58
C LYS A 88 8.18 -0.04 17.85
N ILE A 89 9.00 0.01 18.90
CA ILE A 89 8.67 -0.59 20.20
C ILE A 89 7.50 0.14 20.85
N LYS A 90 7.50 1.49 20.85
CA LYS A 90 6.40 2.28 21.39
C LYS A 90 5.08 2.03 20.65
N ILE A 91 5.13 1.95 19.33
CA ILE A 91 3.98 1.67 18.47
C ILE A 91 3.46 0.26 18.73
N ALA A 92 4.34 -0.75 18.79
CA ALA A 92 3.97 -2.13 19.08
C ALA A 92 3.28 -2.27 20.44
N ALA A 93 3.83 -1.62 21.48
CA ALA A 93 3.23 -1.61 22.80
C ALA A 93 1.84 -0.93 22.80
N LYS A 94 1.68 0.17 22.05
CA LYS A 94 0.42 0.91 21.97
C LYS A 94 -0.67 0.17 21.17
N ALA A 95 -0.29 -0.46 20.07
CA ALA A 95 -1.20 -1.22 19.22
C ALA A 95 -1.54 -2.61 19.77
N GLY A 96 -0.80 -3.11 20.76
CA GLY A 96 -0.91 -4.49 21.24
C GLY A 96 -0.52 -5.52 20.18
N LYS A 97 0.37 -5.14 19.24
CA LYS A 97 0.82 -5.97 18.11
C LYS A 97 2.33 -6.14 18.14
N ASN A 98 2.83 -7.13 17.41
CA ASN A 98 4.27 -7.35 17.33
C ASN A 98 4.93 -6.35 16.34
N VAL A 99 6.24 -6.14 16.45
CA VAL A 99 6.97 -5.22 15.57
C VAL A 99 6.94 -5.67 14.09
N ASN A 100 6.77 -6.96 13.81
CA ASN A 100 6.68 -7.46 12.44
C ASN A 100 5.36 -7.04 11.78
N ASP A 101 4.24 -7.10 12.50
CA ASP A 101 2.93 -6.68 12.00
C ASP A 101 2.93 -5.17 11.71
N ILE A 102 3.55 -4.37 12.59
CA ILE A 102 3.77 -2.94 12.35
C ILE A 102 4.58 -2.73 11.06
N ASN A 103 5.64 -3.50 10.83
CA ASN A 103 6.42 -3.38 9.60
C ASN A 103 5.60 -3.74 8.36
N VAL A 104 4.72 -4.74 8.45
CA VAL A 104 3.83 -5.12 7.34
C VAL A 104 2.86 -3.99 7.02
N ALA A 105 2.22 -3.38 8.04
CA ALA A 105 1.32 -2.25 7.84
C ALA A 105 2.03 -1.05 7.20
N VAL A 106 3.24 -0.73 7.68
CA VAL A 106 4.08 0.33 7.10
C VAL A 106 4.44 0.00 5.65
N ASP A 107 4.89 -1.21 5.36
CA ASP A 107 5.25 -1.63 4.00
C ASP A 107 4.03 -1.52 3.05
N SER A 108 2.82 -1.82 3.51
CA SER A 108 1.58 -1.65 2.73
C SER A 108 1.30 -0.20 2.39
N PHE A 109 1.39 0.71 3.37
CA PHE A 109 1.26 2.15 3.13
C PHE A 109 2.31 2.66 2.14
N MET A 110 3.58 2.31 2.34
CA MET A 110 4.70 2.76 1.51
C MET A 110 4.57 2.30 0.06
N LYS A 111 4.04 1.09 -0.18
CA LYS A 111 3.75 0.60 -1.53
C LYS A 111 2.70 1.45 -2.23
N MET A 112 1.59 1.72 -1.55
CA MET A 112 0.50 2.53 -2.12
C MET A 112 0.95 3.97 -2.37
N GLN A 113 1.71 4.56 -1.45
CA GLN A 113 2.29 5.88 -1.64
C GLN A 113 3.27 5.92 -2.83
N SER A 114 4.11 4.89 -2.98
CA SER A 114 5.04 4.80 -4.11
C SER A 114 4.30 4.65 -5.43
N MET A 115 3.22 3.86 -5.46
CA MET A 115 2.38 3.71 -6.64
C MET A 115 1.68 5.01 -7.01
N HIS A 116 1.09 5.72 -6.03
CA HIS A 116 0.47 7.04 -6.23
C HIS A 116 1.46 8.04 -6.84
N LYS A 117 2.66 8.15 -6.25
CA LYS A 117 3.71 9.05 -6.76
C LYS A 117 4.14 8.69 -8.18
N TRP A 118 4.40 7.40 -8.44
CA TRP A 118 4.76 6.91 -9.78
C TRP A 118 3.67 7.23 -10.81
N LEU A 119 2.39 7.03 -10.48
CA LEU A 119 1.27 7.33 -11.37
C LEU A 119 1.15 8.81 -11.69
N LYS A 120 1.29 9.69 -10.70
CA LYS A 120 1.30 11.15 -10.89
C LYS A 120 2.49 11.58 -11.77
N GLU A 121 3.68 11.05 -11.52
CA GLU A 121 4.88 11.32 -12.33
C GLU A 121 4.66 10.87 -13.79
N ARG A 122 4.07 9.68 -13.99
CA ARG A 122 3.77 9.12 -15.30
C ARG A 122 2.74 9.93 -16.07
N GLN A 123 1.66 10.34 -15.40
CA GLN A 123 0.64 11.25 -15.95
C GLN A 123 1.25 12.60 -16.35
N ALA A 124 2.10 13.17 -15.50
CA ALA A 124 2.75 14.46 -15.78
C ALA A 124 3.69 14.41 -17.00
N ARG A 125 4.27 13.23 -17.32
CA ARG A 125 5.10 13.03 -18.52
C ARG A 125 4.29 12.72 -19.78
N GLY A 126 2.98 12.48 -19.67
CA GLY A 126 2.16 12.01 -20.79
C GLY A 126 2.42 10.55 -21.17
N ASP A 127 3.05 9.77 -20.30
CA ASP A 127 3.27 8.34 -20.51
C ASP A 127 1.93 7.57 -20.37
N PRO A 128 1.74 6.44 -21.08
CA PRO A 128 0.50 5.67 -21.01
C PRO A 128 0.28 5.10 -19.61
N LEU A 129 -0.90 5.34 -19.03
CA LEU A 129 -1.28 4.80 -17.73
C LEU A 129 -1.61 3.30 -17.83
N PRO A 130 -1.28 2.49 -16.82
CA PRO A 130 -1.62 1.07 -16.82
C PRO A 130 -3.14 0.87 -16.83
N GLN A 131 -3.61 -0.12 -17.59
CA GLN A 131 -5.01 -0.54 -17.66
C GLN A 131 -5.30 -1.78 -16.81
N SER A 132 -4.25 -2.41 -16.27
CA SER A 132 -4.36 -3.57 -15.39
C SER A 132 -3.26 -3.59 -14.33
N GLN A 133 -3.46 -4.39 -13.30
CA GLN A 133 -2.47 -4.60 -12.24
C GLN A 133 -1.16 -5.23 -12.76
N GLU A 134 -1.25 -6.12 -13.74
CA GLU A 134 -0.11 -6.78 -14.36
C GLU A 134 0.71 -5.79 -15.18
N GLU A 135 0.02 -4.98 -15.99
CA GLU A 135 0.65 -3.91 -16.75
C GLU A 135 1.30 -2.86 -15.84
N ALA A 136 0.65 -2.51 -14.72
CA ALA A 136 1.24 -1.59 -13.74
C ALA A 136 2.58 -2.10 -13.20
N GLN A 137 2.68 -3.40 -12.89
CA GLN A 137 3.94 -4.00 -12.43
C GLN A 137 5.02 -3.97 -13.51
N GLN A 138 4.66 -4.28 -14.75
CA GLN A 138 5.59 -4.27 -15.89
C GLN A 138 6.10 -2.86 -16.18
N LEU A 139 5.19 -1.88 -16.30
CA LEU A 139 5.53 -0.49 -16.59
C LEU A 139 6.37 0.14 -15.48
N MET A 140 6.05 -0.17 -14.22
CA MET A 140 6.84 0.31 -13.09
C MET A 140 8.25 -0.30 -13.07
N GLN A 141 8.40 -1.57 -13.44
CA GLN A 141 9.71 -2.20 -13.59
C GLN A 141 10.51 -1.61 -14.76
N MET A 142 9.87 -1.33 -15.89
CA MET A 142 10.50 -0.67 -17.04
C MET A 142 10.94 0.75 -16.71
N ASP A 143 10.07 1.55 -16.08
CA ASP A 143 10.42 2.92 -15.67
C ASP A 143 11.58 2.95 -14.67
N MET A 144 11.65 1.95 -13.78
CA MET A 144 12.79 1.79 -12.87
C MET A 144 14.09 1.54 -13.64
N GLN A 145 14.09 0.60 -14.59
CA GLN A 145 15.27 0.28 -15.40
C GLN A 145 15.74 1.46 -16.25
N ASN A 146 14.78 2.26 -16.71
CA ASN A 146 15.03 3.44 -17.54
C ASN A 146 15.32 4.72 -16.73
N GLY A 147 15.39 4.64 -15.39
CA GLY A 147 15.63 5.79 -14.53
C GLY A 147 14.53 6.86 -14.54
N LYS A 148 13.32 6.51 -14.99
CA LYS A 148 12.16 7.42 -15.10
C LYS A 148 11.36 7.54 -13.81
N MET A 149 11.68 6.74 -12.79
CA MET A 149 11.14 6.96 -11.44
C MET A 149 11.97 8.00 -10.70
N GLY A 150 11.32 8.94 -10.00
CA GLY A 150 12.03 9.86 -9.11
C GLY A 150 12.99 9.13 -8.15
N GLU A 151 14.14 9.73 -7.85
CA GLU A 151 15.25 9.10 -7.11
C GLU A 151 14.80 8.40 -5.81
N GLU A 152 13.94 9.07 -5.03
CA GLU A 152 13.37 8.52 -3.79
C GLU A 152 12.44 7.31 -4.03
N SER A 153 11.65 7.36 -5.10
CA SER A 153 10.74 6.27 -5.49
C SER A 153 11.53 5.05 -5.95
N ASN A 154 12.63 5.30 -6.68
CA ASN A 154 13.56 4.30 -7.16
C ASN A 154 14.29 3.61 -5.99
N GLU A 155 14.83 4.40 -5.04
CA GLU A 155 15.56 3.86 -3.89
C GLU A 155 14.65 3.06 -2.95
N SER A 156 13.45 3.56 -2.66
CA SER A 156 12.43 2.87 -1.85
C SER A 156 12.05 1.52 -2.46
N TYR A 157 11.81 1.49 -3.76
CA TYR A 157 11.44 0.27 -4.47
C TYR A 157 12.58 -0.75 -4.55
N ILE A 158 13.80 -0.32 -4.90
CA ILE A 158 14.99 -1.18 -4.90
C ILE A 158 15.22 -1.80 -3.53
N LYS A 159 15.06 -1.02 -2.45
CA LYS A 159 15.19 -1.49 -1.07
C LYS A 159 14.13 -2.53 -0.71
N GLN A 160 12.90 -2.37 -1.18
CA GLN A 160 11.84 -3.37 -1.01
C GLN A 160 12.13 -4.66 -1.79
N MET A 161 12.59 -4.56 -3.03
CA MET A 161 12.94 -5.72 -3.86
C MET A 161 14.11 -6.51 -3.27
N LYS A 162 15.17 -5.83 -2.82
CA LYS A 162 16.31 -6.46 -2.13
C LYS A 162 15.87 -7.17 -0.84
N LYS A 163 14.99 -6.56 -0.03
CA LYS A 163 14.41 -7.21 1.15
C LYS A 163 13.59 -8.45 0.79
N LYS A 164 12.76 -8.37 -0.26
CA LYS A 164 11.94 -9.50 -0.73
C LYS A 164 12.82 -10.66 -1.22
N GLN A 165 13.84 -10.39 -2.03
CA GLN A 165 14.81 -11.40 -2.47
C GLN A 165 15.53 -12.07 -1.29
N LYS A 166 15.96 -11.28 -0.28
CA LYS A 166 16.64 -11.81 0.91
C LYS A 166 15.74 -12.75 1.74
N ARG A 167 14.44 -12.42 1.87
CA ARG A 167 13.43 -13.26 2.57
C ARG A 167 13.10 -14.53 1.80
N LEU A 168 13.07 -14.48 0.46
CA LEU A 168 12.86 -15.66 -0.39
C LEU A 168 14.08 -16.58 -0.38
N ALA A 169 15.29 -16.01 -0.39
CA ALA A 169 16.54 -16.77 -0.25
C ALA A 169 16.67 -17.43 1.13
N SER A 170 16.21 -16.78 2.20
CA SER A 170 16.24 -17.35 3.55
C SER A 170 15.19 -18.43 3.79
N LYS A 171 14.11 -18.48 3.00
CA LYS A 171 13.08 -19.55 3.06
C LYS A 171 13.45 -20.79 2.25
N ARG A 172 14.49 -20.70 1.42
CA ARG A 172 15.02 -21.80 0.58
C ARG A 172 16.19 -22.55 1.24
N ARG A 173 16.58 -22.18 2.45
CA ARG A 173 17.53 -22.88 3.32
C ARG A 173 16.79 -23.44 4.51
#